data_AF-A0A672VF35-F1
#
_entry.id   AF-A0A672VF35-F1
#
_cell.length_a   1.000
_cell.length_b   1.000
_cell.length_c   1.000
_cell.angle_alpha   90.00
_cell.angle_beta   90.00
_cell.angle_gamma   90.00
#
_symmetry.space_group_name_H-M   'P 1'
#
loop_
_entity.id
_entity.type
_entity.pdbx_description
1 polymer ?
#
loop_
_entity_poly.entity_id
_entity_poly.type
_entity_poly.pdbx_seq_one_letter_code
_entity_poly.pdbx_strand_id
1 'polypeptide(L)'
;MPRHYDPDNMPTIKDKKDLLFPIYLPLKIFDNEDYDCRTPEEWISLGLEPGSHDRKPVPGKALLPTDDVFGHEDPKNPKLIYQWIDVGVLDYDKETKLYLVHKTDNGMVRNEEGRPILNGGITPEGRAPLLPCQYWVPRVCLLFLAEDPRVFAQRVVSADNLRKKTQALLLYHLYVDCMPTDGLNSISEKSLQEMSLLAMHIPKLRKEEKRILDCMCCLEKEVRLDYERTMNKINFDRIVTSKPEMFSYVTLPDKEEEKVPEKGMGHSEAVGIQHGYGTSCL
;
A
#
# COMPACT_ATOMS: atom_id res chain seq x y z
N MET A 1 -13.38 -6.33 -1.78
CA MET A 1 -13.53 -4.87 -1.55
C MET A 1 -13.45 -4.59 -0.05
N PRO A 2 -12.77 -3.53 0.41
CA PRO A 2 -12.84 -3.10 1.80
C PRO A 2 -14.31 -2.84 2.15
N ARG A 3 -14.83 -3.57 3.14
CA ARG A 3 -16.18 -3.37 3.66
C ARG A 3 -16.09 -2.33 4.77
N HIS A 4 -17.07 -1.43 4.82
CA HIS A 4 -17.20 -0.57 6.00
C HIS A 4 -17.71 -1.45 7.13
N TYR A 5 -16.91 -1.60 8.18
CA TYR A 5 -17.31 -2.33 9.37
C TYR A 5 -18.15 -1.42 10.24
N ASP A 6 -19.24 -1.96 10.78
CA ASP A 6 -20.06 -1.28 11.77
C ASP A 6 -19.21 -1.08 13.03
N PRO A 7 -18.99 0.18 13.50
CA PRO A 7 -18.23 0.42 14.72
C PRO A 7 -18.82 -0.29 15.95
N ASP A 8 -20.11 -0.60 15.95
CA ASP A 8 -20.78 -1.32 17.04
C ASP A 8 -20.54 -2.84 16.99
N ASN A 9 -19.89 -3.37 15.95
CA ASN A 9 -19.68 -4.81 15.73
C ASN A 9 -18.22 -5.16 15.37
N MET A 10 -17.25 -4.55 16.06
CA MET A 10 -15.84 -4.90 15.88
C MET A 10 -15.49 -6.25 16.53
N PRO A 11 -14.67 -7.10 15.88
CA PRO A 11 -14.22 -8.36 16.45
C PRO A 11 -13.46 -8.14 17.77
N THR A 12 -13.73 -8.98 18.76
CA THR A 12 -13.03 -8.92 20.06
C THR A 12 -11.68 -9.64 19.99
N ILE A 13 -10.71 -9.15 20.76
CA ILE A 13 -9.29 -9.60 20.82
C ILE A 13 -9.12 -11.11 21.13
N LYS A 14 -10.18 -11.80 21.54
CA LYS A 14 -10.11 -13.20 22.01
C LYS A 14 -9.90 -14.23 20.90
N ASP A 15 -10.26 -13.92 19.65
CA ASP A 15 -10.14 -14.87 18.56
C ASP A 15 -8.89 -14.59 17.71
N LYS A 16 -7.82 -15.35 17.99
CA LYS A 16 -6.50 -15.35 17.31
C LYS A 16 -6.53 -15.66 15.80
N LYS A 17 -7.69 -15.59 15.13
CA LYS A 17 -7.85 -15.91 13.71
C LYS A 17 -8.17 -14.70 12.84
N ASP A 18 -8.69 -13.62 13.40
CA ASP A 18 -9.03 -12.43 12.62
C ASP A 18 -8.09 -11.27 12.89
N LEU A 19 -7.91 -10.45 11.85
CA LEU A 19 -7.16 -9.20 11.94
C LEU A 19 -7.81 -8.35 13.05
N LEU A 20 -7.02 -8.02 14.07
CA LEU A 20 -7.45 -7.16 15.19
C LEU A 20 -8.05 -5.83 14.75
N PHE A 21 -7.69 -5.38 13.54
CA PHE A 21 -8.24 -4.21 12.89
C PHE A 21 -8.78 -4.57 11.51
N PRO A 22 -9.97 -4.07 11.14
CA PRO A 22 -10.46 -4.12 9.78
C PRO A 22 -9.45 -3.63 8.73
N ILE A 23 -9.43 -4.24 7.55
CA ILE A 23 -8.60 -3.71 6.45
C ILE A 23 -9.33 -2.57 5.76
N TYR A 24 -8.75 -1.37 5.84
CA TYR A 24 -9.33 -0.15 5.25
C TYR A 24 -8.75 0.17 3.87
N LEU A 25 -7.48 -0.19 3.64
CA LEU A 25 -6.79 0.20 2.40
C LEU A 25 -7.32 -0.63 1.20
N PRO A 26 -7.52 0.00 0.03
CA PRO A 26 -7.98 -0.70 -1.17
C PRO A 26 -6.86 -1.52 -1.81
N LEU A 27 -7.15 -2.78 -2.16
CA LEU A 27 -6.15 -3.72 -2.70
C LEU A 27 -5.49 -3.22 -3.99
N LYS A 28 -6.25 -2.56 -4.88
CA LYS A 28 -5.78 -2.10 -6.19
C LYS A 28 -4.61 -1.11 -6.15
N ILE A 29 -4.37 -0.43 -5.03
CA ILE A 29 -3.23 0.49 -4.88
C ILE A 29 -1.91 -0.28 -4.70
N PHE A 30 -1.98 -1.52 -4.24
CA PHE A 30 -0.83 -2.37 -3.95
C PHE A 30 -0.56 -3.39 -5.06
N ASP A 31 -1.22 -3.22 -6.20
CA ASP A 31 -1.04 -4.10 -7.35
C ASP A 31 0.36 -3.92 -7.94
N ASN A 32 1.08 -5.02 -8.13
CA ASN A 32 2.39 -5.00 -8.78
C ASN A 32 2.26 -5.43 -10.25
N GLU A 33 2.45 -4.47 -11.15
CA GLU A 33 2.36 -4.66 -12.60
C GLU A 33 3.51 -5.53 -13.15
N ASP A 34 4.61 -5.74 -12.42
CA ASP A 34 5.76 -6.56 -12.85
C ASP A 34 5.41 -8.06 -12.98
N TYR A 35 4.33 -8.50 -12.33
CA TYR A 35 3.81 -9.86 -12.50
C TYR A 35 3.05 -10.05 -13.82
N ASP A 36 2.70 -8.97 -14.52
CA ASP A 36 1.96 -9.05 -15.76
C ASP A 36 2.89 -9.45 -16.92
N CYS A 37 2.50 -10.48 -17.66
CA CYS A 37 3.30 -10.98 -18.79
C CYS A 37 3.08 -10.21 -20.09
N ARG A 38 2.09 -9.29 -20.12
CA ARG A 38 1.69 -8.50 -21.28
C ARG A 38 1.22 -7.12 -20.87
N THR A 39 1.33 -6.17 -21.79
CA THR A 39 0.69 -4.86 -21.64
C THR A 39 -0.82 -4.96 -21.81
N PRO A 40 -1.60 -3.96 -21.34
CA PRO A 40 -3.03 -3.92 -21.58
C PRO A 40 -3.40 -3.97 -23.06
N GLU A 41 -2.63 -3.31 -23.94
CA GLU A 41 -2.85 -3.31 -25.38
C GLU A 41 -2.65 -4.70 -25.98
N GLU A 42 -1.62 -5.42 -25.54
CA GLU A 42 -1.32 -6.79 -25.97
C GLU A 42 -2.43 -7.74 -25.52
N TRP A 43 -2.91 -7.60 -24.28
CA TRP A 43 -4.04 -8.38 -23.77
C TRP A 43 -5.27 -8.20 -24.63
N ILE A 44 -5.66 -6.95 -24.87
CA ILE A 44 -6.83 -6.61 -25.69
C ILE A 44 -6.66 -7.11 -27.13
N SER A 45 -5.45 -7.07 -27.68
CA SER A 45 -5.16 -7.54 -29.04
C SER A 45 -5.32 -9.05 -29.22
N LEU A 46 -5.34 -9.86 -28.16
CA LEU A 46 -5.62 -11.30 -28.26
C LEU A 46 -7.04 -11.59 -28.79
N GLY A 47 -7.95 -10.61 -28.73
CA GLY A 47 -9.28 -10.71 -29.32
C GLY A 47 -9.32 -10.57 -30.85
N LEU A 48 -8.21 -10.18 -31.49
CA LEU A 48 -8.11 -10.02 -32.93
C LEU A 48 -7.63 -11.33 -33.58
N GLU A 49 -8.47 -11.92 -34.42
CA GLU A 49 -8.10 -13.09 -35.22
C GLU A 49 -7.37 -12.68 -36.51
N PRO A 50 -6.41 -13.48 -37.00
CA PRO A 50 -5.72 -13.19 -38.26
C PRO A 50 -6.72 -13.03 -39.42
N GLY A 51 -6.70 -11.86 -40.07
CA GLY A 51 -7.59 -11.55 -41.21
C GLY A 51 -8.98 -11.04 -40.81
N SER A 52 -9.30 -10.92 -39.52
CA SER A 52 -10.52 -10.28 -39.04
C SER A 52 -10.26 -8.80 -38.73
N HIS A 53 -11.20 -7.93 -39.11
CA HIS A 53 -11.25 -6.55 -38.62
C HIS A 53 -11.99 -6.43 -37.28
N ASP A 54 -12.77 -7.44 -36.91
CA ASP A 54 -13.54 -7.47 -35.67
C ASP A 54 -12.73 -8.12 -34.54
N ARG A 55 -12.61 -7.38 -33.43
CA ARG A 55 -12.05 -7.83 -32.16
C ARG A 55 -13.13 -8.47 -31.30
N LYS A 56 -12.94 -9.75 -30.98
CA LYS A 56 -13.77 -10.48 -30.02
C LYS A 56 -13.38 -10.13 -28.57
N PRO A 57 -14.28 -10.30 -27.59
CA PRO A 57 -13.95 -10.16 -26.18
C PRO A 57 -12.89 -11.18 -25.75
N VAL A 58 -11.93 -10.75 -24.94
CA VAL A 58 -10.87 -11.64 -24.44
C VAL A 58 -11.38 -12.38 -23.20
N PRO A 59 -11.36 -13.71 -23.16
CA PRO A 59 -11.98 -14.43 -22.05
C PRO A 59 -11.13 -14.35 -20.76
N GLY A 60 -11.82 -14.26 -19.63
CA GLY A 60 -11.21 -14.21 -18.30
C GLY A 60 -12.21 -14.49 -17.18
N LYS A 61 -11.75 -14.37 -15.94
CA LYS A 61 -12.54 -14.39 -14.71
C LYS A 61 -12.30 -13.11 -13.94
N ALA A 62 -13.33 -12.47 -13.45
CA ALA A 62 -13.21 -11.26 -12.63
C ALA A 62 -13.94 -11.39 -11.29
N LEU A 63 -13.40 -10.78 -10.25
CA LEU A 63 -14.05 -10.69 -8.94
C LEU A 63 -15.15 -9.62 -8.99
N LEU A 64 -16.41 -10.07 -9.11
CA LEU A 64 -17.57 -9.22 -9.36
C LEU A 64 -18.71 -9.52 -8.38
N PRO A 65 -19.64 -8.55 -8.16
CA PRO A 65 -20.81 -8.79 -7.34
C PRO A 65 -21.73 -9.82 -7.99
N THR A 66 -22.42 -10.63 -7.19
CA THR A 66 -23.40 -11.61 -7.69
C THR A 66 -24.69 -10.96 -8.17
N ASP A 67 -25.07 -9.85 -7.54
CA ASP A 67 -26.25 -9.05 -7.90
C ASP A 67 -25.79 -7.77 -8.61
N ASP A 68 -26.23 -7.60 -9.86
CA ASP A 68 -25.83 -6.48 -10.69
C ASP A 68 -26.45 -5.15 -10.27
N VAL A 69 -27.69 -5.17 -9.76
CA VAL A 69 -28.39 -3.96 -9.35
C VAL A 69 -27.73 -3.39 -8.09
N PHE A 70 -27.58 -4.22 -7.05
CA PHE A 70 -26.89 -3.79 -5.83
C PHE A 70 -25.40 -3.51 -6.06
N GLY A 71 -24.78 -4.20 -7.03
CA GLY A 71 -23.39 -4.00 -7.41
C GLY A 71 -23.06 -2.59 -7.89
N HIS A 72 -23.98 -1.97 -8.62
CA HIS A 72 -23.84 -0.59 -9.10
C HIS A 72 -24.34 0.45 -8.10
N GLU A 73 -25.36 0.13 -7.29
CA GLU A 73 -25.92 1.05 -6.29
C GLU A 73 -24.99 1.24 -5.07
N ASP A 74 -24.60 0.14 -4.40
CA ASP A 74 -23.74 0.16 -3.22
C ASP A 74 -22.76 -1.03 -3.21
N PRO A 75 -21.61 -0.91 -3.88
CA PRO A 75 -20.60 -1.97 -3.95
C PRO A 75 -19.95 -2.30 -2.60
N LYS A 76 -20.20 -1.51 -1.54
CA LYS A 76 -19.67 -1.74 -0.20
C LYS A 76 -20.68 -2.40 0.73
N ASN A 77 -21.89 -2.65 0.26
CA ASN A 77 -22.95 -3.26 1.05
C ASN A 77 -22.49 -4.61 1.60
N PRO A 78 -22.57 -4.85 2.92
CA PRO A 78 -22.12 -6.11 3.51
C PRO A 78 -22.92 -7.34 3.05
N LYS A 79 -24.17 -7.14 2.57
CA LYS A 79 -25.02 -8.20 2.00
C LYS A 79 -24.58 -8.61 0.59
N LEU A 80 -23.79 -7.78 -0.09
CA LEU A 80 -23.33 -8.06 -1.44
C LEU A 80 -22.24 -9.14 -1.42
N ILE A 81 -22.49 -10.21 -2.17
CA ILE A 81 -21.55 -11.32 -2.33
C ILE A 81 -20.70 -11.05 -3.57
N TYR A 82 -19.40 -11.22 -3.42
CA TYR A 82 -18.46 -11.15 -4.54
C TYR A 82 -17.93 -12.54 -4.84
N GLN A 83 -17.87 -12.89 -6.13
CA GLN A 83 -17.34 -14.16 -6.59
C GLN A 83 -16.52 -13.97 -7.87
N TRP A 84 -15.67 -14.95 -8.17
CA TRP A 84 -14.99 -15.00 -9.47
C TRP A 84 -15.98 -15.46 -10.53
N ILE A 85 -16.35 -14.56 -11.44
CA ILE A 85 -17.33 -14.78 -12.51
C ILE A 85 -16.61 -14.80 -13.85
N ASP A 86 -17.03 -15.70 -14.76
CA ASP A 86 -16.55 -15.71 -16.14
C ASP A 86 -16.98 -14.43 -16.88
N VAL A 87 -16.01 -13.80 -17.54
CA VAL A 87 -16.18 -12.52 -18.22
C VAL A 87 -15.50 -12.52 -19.58
N GLY A 88 -16.00 -11.69 -20.48
CA GLY A 88 -15.21 -11.20 -21.61
C GLY A 88 -14.71 -9.80 -21.33
N VAL A 89 -13.41 -9.60 -21.51
CA VAL A 89 -12.76 -8.30 -21.44
C VAL A 89 -13.00 -7.58 -22.76
N LEU A 90 -13.67 -6.43 -22.66
CA LEU A 90 -14.11 -5.64 -23.79
C LEU A 90 -13.12 -4.53 -24.13
N ASP A 91 -12.53 -3.88 -23.13
CA ASP A 91 -11.66 -2.73 -23.35
C ASP A 91 -10.77 -2.42 -22.14
N TYR A 92 -9.86 -1.46 -22.30
CA TYR A 92 -9.00 -0.95 -21.23
C TYR A 92 -8.94 0.57 -21.27
N ASP A 93 -9.12 1.21 -20.11
CA ASP A 93 -8.96 2.65 -19.95
C ASP A 93 -7.59 2.97 -19.34
N LYS A 94 -6.79 3.76 -20.08
CA LYS A 94 -5.42 4.11 -19.70
C LYS A 94 -5.35 5.11 -18.55
N GLU A 95 -6.35 5.98 -18.43
CA GLU A 95 -6.37 7.02 -17.41
C GLU A 95 -6.69 6.43 -16.03
N THR A 96 -7.78 5.66 -15.93
CA THR A 96 -8.18 5.02 -14.68
C THR A 96 -7.48 3.70 -14.40
N LYS A 97 -6.75 3.14 -15.38
CA LYS A 97 -6.11 1.82 -15.34
C LYS A 97 -7.09 0.68 -15.03
N LEU A 98 -8.28 0.72 -15.63
CA LEU A 98 -9.33 -0.27 -15.42
C LEU A 98 -9.63 -1.02 -16.72
N TYR A 99 -9.99 -2.30 -16.58
CA TYR A 99 -10.50 -3.11 -17.68
C TYR A 99 -12.02 -3.11 -17.67
N LEU A 100 -12.63 -2.87 -18.82
CA LEU A 100 -14.06 -3.07 -19.01
C LEU A 100 -14.31 -4.55 -19.25
N VAL A 101 -15.13 -5.15 -18.40
CA VAL A 101 -15.52 -6.56 -18.48
C VAL A 101 -17.03 -6.69 -18.58
N HIS A 102 -17.49 -7.77 -19.20
CA HIS A 102 -18.89 -8.14 -19.32
C HIS A 102 -19.07 -9.59 -18.84
N LYS A 103 -19.98 -9.82 -17.89
CA LYS A 103 -20.28 -11.18 -17.39
C LYS A 103 -20.83 -12.06 -18.50
N THR A 104 -20.24 -13.23 -18.69
CA THR A 104 -20.69 -14.16 -19.74
C THR A 104 -21.96 -14.88 -19.33
N ASP A 105 -22.87 -15.10 -20.29
CA ASP A 105 -23.96 -16.07 -20.17
C ASP A 105 -23.63 -17.29 -21.02
N ASN A 106 -23.46 -18.45 -20.37
CA ASN A 106 -23.03 -19.70 -21.03
C ASN A 106 -21.76 -19.56 -21.89
N GLY A 107 -20.79 -18.77 -21.43
CA GLY A 107 -19.53 -18.51 -22.14
C GLY A 107 -19.64 -17.50 -23.29
N MET A 108 -20.82 -16.93 -23.54
CA MET A 108 -21.05 -15.96 -24.59
C MET A 108 -21.17 -14.55 -24.01
N VAL A 109 -20.62 -13.57 -24.72
CA VAL A 109 -20.75 -12.14 -24.40
C VAL A 109 -21.69 -11.52 -25.42
N ARG A 110 -22.85 -11.05 -24.94
CA ARG A 110 -23.94 -10.59 -25.82
C ARG A 110 -24.48 -9.24 -25.37
N ASN A 111 -24.96 -8.45 -26.31
CA ASN A 111 -25.67 -7.20 -26.03
C ASN A 111 -27.15 -7.47 -25.66
N GLU A 112 -27.92 -6.41 -25.42
CA GLU A 112 -29.35 -6.51 -25.06
C GLU A 112 -30.19 -7.21 -26.15
N GLU A 113 -29.80 -7.09 -27.42
CA GLU A 113 -30.46 -7.80 -28.53
C GLU A 113 -29.97 -9.24 -28.73
N GLY A 114 -29.11 -9.76 -27.84
CA GLY A 114 -28.58 -11.12 -27.89
C GLY A 114 -27.50 -11.35 -28.94
N ARG A 115 -26.98 -10.29 -29.58
CA ARG A 115 -25.89 -10.35 -30.57
C ARG A 115 -24.52 -10.32 -29.89
N PRO A 116 -23.49 -10.97 -30.46
CA PRO A 116 -22.13 -10.89 -29.92
C PRO A 116 -21.61 -9.45 -29.84
N ILE A 117 -20.98 -9.08 -28.72
CA ILE A 117 -20.30 -7.79 -28.60
C ILE A 117 -18.92 -7.89 -29.27
N LEU A 118 -18.68 -7.02 -30.25
CA LEU A 118 -17.40 -6.91 -30.97
C LEU A 118 -16.81 -5.52 -30.75
N ASN A 119 -15.49 -5.38 -30.96
CA ASN A 119 -14.77 -4.10 -30.92
C ASN A 119 -15.00 -3.31 -29.62
N GLY A 120 -15.15 -4.02 -28.50
CA GLY A 120 -15.39 -3.41 -27.18
C GLY A 120 -16.76 -2.74 -27.03
N GLY A 121 -17.70 -2.99 -27.94
CA GLY A 121 -19.02 -2.37 -27.95
C GLY A 121 -19.02 -0.90 -28.39
N ILE A 122 -17.94 -0.44 -29.04
CA ILE A 122 -17.82 0.92 -29.56
C ILE A 122 -18.48 0.98 -30.94
N THR A 123 -19.46 1.88 -31.11
CA THR A 123 -20.07 2.17 -32.40
C THR A 123 -19.51 3.49 -32.98
N PRO A 124 -19.78 3.84 -34.25
CA PRO A 124 -19.36 5.13 -34.82
C PRO A 124 -19.86 6.35 -34.01
N GLU A 125 -20.95 6.19 -33.26
CA GLU A 125 -21.56 7.20 -32.40
C GLU A 125 -20.89 7.27 -31.01
N GLY A 126 -19.96 6.37 -30.71
CA GLY A 126 -19.21 6.30 -29.45
C GLY A 126 -19.53 5.07 -28.61
N ARG A 127 -19.21 5.13 -27.32
CA ARG A 127 -19.49 4.06 -26.35
C ARG A 127 -20.87 4.31 -25.73
N ALA A 128 -21.75 3.31 -25.83
CA ALA A 128 -23.03 3.29 -25.13
C ALA A 128 -22.83 3.23 -23.59
N PRO A 129 -23.84 3.61 -22.79
CA PRO A 129 -23.83 3.40 -21.34
C PRO A 129 -23.53 1.95 -20.97
N LEU A 130 -22.94 1.74 -19.79
CA LEU A 130 -22.66 0.41 -19.29
C LEU A 130 -23.94 -0.39 -19.09
N LEU A 131 -23.93 -1.64 -19.56
CA LEU A 131 -24.97 -2.61 -19.25
C LEU A 131 -24.88 -3.04 -17.77
N PRO A 132 -25.99 -3.50 -17.15
CA PRO A 132 -25.97 -3.96 -15.75
C PRO A 132 -24.89 -5.01 -15.46
N CYS A 133 -24.62 -5.91 -16.41
CA CYS A 133 -23.61 -6.96 -16.30
C CYS A 133 -22.17 -6.52 -16.68
N GLN A 134 -21.95 -5.23 -16.93
CA GLN A 134 -20.64 -4.66 -17.27
C GLN A 134 -20.01 -3.90 -16.12
N TYR A 135 -18.69 -4.02 -15.97
CA TYR A 135 -17.93 -3.43 -14.87
C TYR A 135 -16.56 -2.95 -15.31
N TRP A 136 -16.10 -1.86 -14.70
CA TRP A 136 -14.70 -1.46 -14.74
C TRP A 136 -13.96 -2.08 -13.56
N VAL A 137 -13.01 -2.98 -13.82
CA VAL A 137 -12.29 -3.73 -12.79
C VAL A 137 -10.79 -3.43 -12.82
N PRO A 138 -10.14 -3.30 -11.65
CA PRO A 138 -8.69 -3.21 -11.58
C PRO A 138 -8.06 -4.55 -11.97
N ARG A 139 -6.83 -4.51 -12.49
CA ARG A 139 -6.14 -5.69 -12.98
C ARG A 139 -5.95 -6.79 -11.92
N VAL A 140 -5.66 -6.45 -10.67
CA VAL A 140 -5.61 -7.40 -9.54
C VAL A 140 -6.91 -8.19 -9.29
N CYS A 141 -8.05 -7.73 -9.83
CA CYS A 141 -9.35 -8.39 -9.75
C CYS A 141 -9.76 -9.11 -11.05
N LEU A 142 -8.86 -9.22 -12.02
CA LEU A 142 -9.13 -9.81 -13.34
C LEU A 142 -8.03 -10.84 -13.66
N LEU A 143 -8.43 -12.09 -13.86
CA LEU A 143 -7.60 -13.19 -14.34
C LEU A 143 -7.96 -13.48 -15.80
N PHE A 144 -7.08 -13.22 -16.76
CA PHE A 144 -7.24 -13.65 -18.15
C PHE A 144 -7.14 -15.18 -18.26
N LEU A 145 -7.92 -15.82 -19.13
CA LEU A 145 -7.79 -17.27 -19.32
C LEU A 145 -6.45 -17.68 -19.96
N ALA A 146 -5.79 -16.74 -20.65
CA ALA A 146 -4.51 -16.96 -21.32
C ALA A 146 -3.30 -16.60 -20.44
N GLU A 147 -3.48 -16.24 -19.17
CA GLU A 147 -2.37 -16.04 -18.22
C GLU A 147 -2.14 -17.28 -17.32
N ASP A 148 -0.97 -17.36 -16.69
CA ASP A 148 -0.70 -18.41 -15.70
C ASP A 148 -1.41 -18.08 -14.37
N PRO A 149 -2.38 -18.91 -13.92
CA PRO A 149 -3.12 -18.65 -12.69
C PRO A 149 -2.23 -18.65 -11.43
N ARG A 150 -1.05 -19.29 -11.46
CA ARG A 150 -0.10 -19.32 -10.33
C ARG A 150 0.59 -17.96 -10.18
N VAL A 151 1.01 -17.36 -11.30
CA VAL A 151 1.61 -16.02 -11.33
C VAL A 151 0.58 -14.97 -10.91
N PHE A 152 -0.65 -15.09 -11.41
CA PHE A 152 -1.76 -14.25 -10.96
C PHE A 152 -2.03 -14.38 -9.46
N ALA A 153 -2.06 -15.61 -8.91
CA ALA A 153 -2.23 -15.81 -7.48
C ALA A 153 -1.09 -15.17 -6.66
N GLN A 154 0.16 -15.28 -7.12
CA GLN A 154 1.31 -14.61 -6.50
C GLN A 154 1.16 -13.08 -6.50
N ARG A 155 0.70 -12.50 -7.60
CA ARG A 155 0.39 -11.06 -7.71
C ARG A 155 -0.62 -10.61 -6.65
N VAL A 156 -1.74 -11.34 -6.52
CA VAL A 156 -2.78 -11.04 -5.52
C VAL A 156 -2.24 -11.18 -4.10
N VAL A 157 -1.47 -12.23 -3.81
CA VAL A 157 -0.84 -12.44 -2.49
C VAL A 157 0.17 -11.34 -2.18
N SER A 158 0.99 -10.94 -3.16
CA SER A 158 1.95 -9.84 -3.03
C SER A 158 1.24 -8.53 -2.69
N ALA A 159 0.16 -8.21 -3.41
CA ALA A 159 -0.65 -7.03 -3.15
C ALA A 159 -1.30 -7.07 -1.75
N ASP A 160 -1.83 -8.22 -1.33
CA ASP A 160 -2.45 -8.36 -0.01
C ASP A 160 -1.43 -8.24 1.13
N ASN A 161 -0.26 -8.84 0.98
CA ASN A 161 0.83 -8.74 1.95
C ASN A 161 1.34 -7.31 2.08
N LEU A 162 1.59 -6.64 0.95
CA LEU A 162 2.04 -5.25 0.96
C LEU A 162 0.98 -4.34 1.60
N ARG A 163 -0.30 -4.54 1.23
CA ARG A 163 -1.43 -3.83 1.84
C ARG A 163 -1.47 -3.98 3.36
N LYS A 164 -1.39 -5.22 3.87
CA LYS A 164 -1.39 -5.52 5.31
C LYS A 164 -0.20 -4.88 6.01
N LYS A 165 1.01 -4.99 5.42
CA LYS A 165 2.23 -4.37 5.93
C LYS A 165 2.08 -2.85 6.00
N THR A 166 1.63 -2.20 4.93
CA THR A 166 1.43 -0.75 4.90
C THR A 166 0.43 -0.30 5.95
N GLN A 167 -0.71 -0.99 6.09
CA GLN A 167 -1.69 -0.63 7.13
C GLN A 167 -1.11 -0.78 8.54
N ALA A 168 -0.36 -1.85 8.80
CA ALA A 168 0.26 -2.06 10.10
C ALA A 168 1.33 -0.98 10.41
N LEU A 169 2.08 -0.54 9.41
CA LEU A 169 3.05 0.56 9.55
C LEU A 169 2.38 1.91 9.78
N LEU A 170 1.24 2.19 9.12
CA LEU A 170 0.44 3.39 9.39
C LEU A 170 -0.06 3.41 10.84
N LEU A 171 -0.55 2.28 11.35
CA LEU A 171 -0.96 2.15 12.75
C LEU A 171 0.23 2.34 13.70
N TYR A 172 1.38 1.74 13.39
CA TYR A 172 2.61 1.95 14.16
C TYR A 172 2.97 3.44 14.27
N HIS A 173 2.98 4.16 13.14
CA HIS A 173 3.29 5.59 13.14
C HIS A 173 2.26 6.41 13.91
N LEU A 174 0.96 6.08 13.77
CA LEU A 174 -0.09 6.70 14.55
C LEU A 174 0.12 6.49 16.07
N TYR A 175 0.52 5.29 16.49
CA TYR A 175 0.81 5.04 17.90
C TYR A 175 1.95 5.92 18.41
N VAL A 176 3.06 6.01 17.66
CA VAL A 176 4.21 6.85 18.01
C VAL A 176 3.82 8.34 18.07
N ASP A 177 3.00 8.80 17.12
CA ASP A 177 2.57 10.20 17.03
C ASP A 177 1.60 10.57 18.16
N CYS A 178 0.81 9.61 18.65
CA CYS A 178 -0.13 9.80 19.76
C CYS A 178 0.47 9.49 21.14
N MET A 179 1.74 9.07 21.23
CA MET A 179 2.37 8.84 22.53
C MET A 179 2.60 10.16 23.26
N PRO A 180 2.30 10.23 24.57
CA PRO A 180 2.52 11.44 25.35
C PRO A 180 4.00 11.80 25.36
N THR A 181 4.29 13.10 25.26
CA THR A 181 5.65 13.64 25.34
C THR A 181 6.03 14.13 26.73
N ASP A 182 5.07 14.10 27.68
CA ASP A 182 5.28 14.49 29.06
C ASP A 182 6.35 13.62 29.74
N GLY A 183 7.39 14.26 30.27
CA GLY A 183 8.47 13.58 30.97
C GLY A 183 9.54 12.93 30.07
N LEU A 184 9.45 13.09 28.75
CA LEU A 184 10.60 12.84 27.87
C LEU A 184 11.65 13.92 28.11
N ASN A 185 12.93 13.53 28.04
CA ASN A 185 14.00 14.50 27.94
C ASN A 185 13.79 15.26 26.63
N SER A 186 13.66 16.59 26.69
CA SER A 186 13.62 17.43 25.50
C SER A 186 15.04 17.63 24.97
N ILE A 187 15.15 18.02 23.70
CA ILE A 187 16.42 18.43 23.13
C ILE A 187 17.00 19.63 23.90
N SER A 188 18.30 19.60 24.19
CA SER A 188 18.94 20.68 24.94
C SER A 188 18.94 21.98 24.12
N GLU A 189 18.70 23.11 24.80
CA GLU A 189 18.70 24.43 24.16
C GLU A 189 20.06 24.76 23.52
N LYS A 190 21.16 24.29 24.14
CA LYS A 190 22.50 24.42 23.59
C LYS A 190 22.64 23.71 22.24
N SER A 191 22.10 22.49 22.12
CA SER A 191 22.11 21.74 20.86
C SER A 191 21.29 22.43 19.77
N LEU A 192 20.14 23.01 20.12
CA LEU A 192 19.33 23.81 19.18
C LEU A 192 20.10 25.03 18.67
N GLN A 193 20.76 25.77 19.56
CA GLN A 193 21.58 26.92 19.19
C GLN A 193 22.77 26.54 18.30
N GLU A 194 23.45 25.43 18.60
CA GLU A 194 24.55 24.92 17.78
C GLU A 194 24.07 24.53 16.37
N MET A 195 22.94 23.81 16.26
CA MET A 195 22.34 23.47 14.96
C MET A 195 21.92 24.71 14.17
N SER A 196 21.32 25.69 14.83
CA SER A 196 20.91 26.97 14.24
C SER A 196 22.13 27.73 13.67
N LEU A 197 23.22 27.82 14.45
CA LEU A 197 24.46 28.46 14.00
C LEU A 197 25.05 27.76 12.76
N LEU A 198 25.10 26.42 12.77
CA LEU A 198 25.62 25.63 11.65
C LEU A 198 24.79 25.83 10.38
N ALA A 199 23.46 25.86 10.50
CA ALA A 199 22.56 26.10 9.37
C ALA A 199 22.79 27.49 8.73
N MET A 200 23.03 28.51 9.56
CA MET A 200 23.25 29.90 9.10
C MET A 200 24.61 30.12 8.42
N HIS A 201 25.60 29.27 8.69
CA HIS A 201 26.95 29.42 8.12
C HIS A 201 27.04 29.04 6.62
N ILE A 202 25.97 28.53 6.02
CA ILE A 202 25.92 28.13 4.61
C ILE A 202 25.96 29.38 3.70
N PRO A 203 26.99 29.55 2.84
CA PRO A 203 27.20 30.77 2.04
C PRO A 203 26.04 31.16 1.12
N LYS A 204 25.29 30.16 0.61
CA LYS A 204 24.14 30.39 -0.28
C LYS A 204 22.92 30.96 0.44
N LEU A 205 22.77 30.68 1.73
CA LEU A 205 21.63 31.09 2.55
C LEU A 205 21.79 32.52 3.11
N ARG A 206 23.02 33.02 3.23
CA ARG A 206 23.32 34.40 3.69
C ARG A 206 22.69 35.51 2.84
N LYS A 207 22.31 35.24 1.59
CA LYS A 207 21.66 36.24 0.71
C LYS A 207 20.18 36.48 1.07
N GLU A 208 19.56 35.57 1.81
CA GLU A 208 18.13 35.60 2.19
C GLU A 208 17.93 35.62 3.71
N GLU A 209 18.94 36.07 4.47
CA GLU A 209 19.04 36.03 5.93
C GLU A 209 17.76 36.47 6.66
N LYS A 210 17.10 37.54 6.20
CA LYS A 210 15.88 38.06 6.81
C LYS A 210 14.70 37.08 6.73
N ARG A 211 14.50 36.42 5.59
CA ARG A 211 13.43 35.41 5.41
C ARG A 211 13.71 34.14 6.21
N ILE A 212 14.99 33.79 6.33
CA ILE A 212 15.43 32.60 7.07
C ILE A 212 15.20 32.82 8.55
N LEU A 213 15.54 33.99 9.09
CA LEU A 213 15.33 34.32 10.49
C LEU A 213 13.85 34.23 10.89
N ASP A 214 12.94 34.66 10.02
CA ASP A 214 11.48 34.54 10.24
C ASP A 214 11.02 33.07 10.26
N CYS A 215 11.73 32.16 9.58
CA CYS A 215 11.42 30.74 9.53
C CYS A 215 12.11 29.92 10.64
N MET A 216 13.22 30.41 11.20
CA MET A 216 14.02 29.71 12.21
C MET A 216 13.20 29.27 13.42
N CYS A 217 12.35 30.16 13.95
CA CYS A 217 11.49 29.83 15.08
C CYS A 217 10.52 28.67 14.77
N CYS A 218 10.08 28.52 13.51
CA CYS A 218 9.23 27.40 13.09
C CYS A 218 10.05 26.11 12.94
N LEU A 219 11.25 26.22 12.35
CA LEU A 219 12.16 25.08 12.20
C LEU A 219 12.62 24.53 13.55
N GLU A 220 12.94 25.38 14.53
CA GLU A 220 13.30 24.94 15.87
C GLU A 220 12.17 24.16 16.56
N LYS A 221 10.91 24.57 16.34
CA LYS A 221 9.74 23.82 16.84
C LYS A 221 9.61 22.47 16.14
N GLU A 222 9.81 22.43 14.83
CA GLU A 222 9.76 21.19 14.05
C GLU A 222 10.85 20.20 14.48
N VAL A 223 12.10 20.68 14.66
CA VAL A 223 13.20 19.88 15.19
C VAL A 223 12.90 19.35 16.60
N ARG A 224 12.28 20.16 17.46
CA ARG A 224 11.88 19.72 18.80
C ARG A 224 10.83 18.62 18.75
N LEU A 225 9.79 18.78 17.92
CA LEU A 225 8.74 17.78 17.73
C LEU A 225 9.30 16.48 17.14
N ASP A 226 10.19 16.56 16.15
CA ASP A 226 10.83 15.39 15.55
C ASP A 226 11.72 14.65 16.56
N TYR A 227 12.44 15.39 17.41
CA TYR A 227 13.21 14.81 18.49
C TYR A 227 12.33 14.06 19.50
N GLU A 228 11.25 14.69 19.96
CA GLU A 228 10.28 14.07 20.88
C GLU A 228 9.65 12.81 20.27
N ARG A 229 9.24 12.91 19.00
CA ARG A 229 8.72 11.77 18.23
C ARG A 229 9.73 10.65 18.09
N THR A 230 11.00 10.96 17.84
CA THR A 230 12.10 9.99 17.77
C THR A 230 12.31 9.31 19.11
N MET A 231 12.23 10.05 20.22
CA MET A 231 12.35 9.47 21.56
C MET A 231 11.16 8.55 21.88
N ASN A 232 9.94 8.93 21.48
CA ASN A 232 8.75 8.07 21.55
C ASN A 232 8.97 6.78 20.76
N LYS A 233 9.44 6.89 19.52
CA LYS A 233 9.77 5.75 18.66
C LYS A 233 10.75 4.80 19.34
N ILE A 234 11.87 5.30 19.87
CA ILE A 234 12.90 4.48 20.54
C ILE A 234 12.29 3.72 21.73
N ASN A 235 11.50 4.41 22.55
CA ASN A 235 10.85 3.80 23.70
C ASN A 235 9.82 2.74 23.27
N PHE A 236 9.01 3.05 22.27
CA PHE A 236 7.97 2.15 21.76
C PHE A 236 8.58 0.89 21.15
N ASP A 237 9.59 1.03 20.29
CA ASP A 237 10.32 -0.08 19.67
C ASP A 237 10.88 -1.03 20.73
N ARG A 238 11.49 -0.47 21.80
CA ARG A 238 12.00 -1.24 22.93
C ARG A 238 10.88 -1.99 23.66
N ILE A 239 9.77 -1.33 23.95
CA ILE A 239 8.63 -1.91 24.67
C ILE A 239 8.01 -3.07 23.87
N VAL A 240 7.70 -2.84 22.59
CA VAL A 240 7.12 -3.83 21.67
C VAL A 240 8.04 -5.05 21.55
N THR A 241 9.35 -4.83 21.37
CA THR A 241 10.35 -5.90 21.27
C THR A 241 10.45 -6.71 22.58
N SER A 242 10.36 -6.06 23.74
CA SER A 242 10.48 -6.72 25.05
C SER A 242 9.23 -7.52 25.46
N LYS A 243 8.06 -7.24 24.87
CA LYS A 243 6.77 -7.85 25.24
C LYS A 243 5.95 -8.26 24.00
N PRO A 244 6.45 -9.20 23.17
CA PRO A 244 5.86 -9.53 21.88
C PRO A 244 4.44 -10.11 21.99
N GLU A 245 4.13 -10.86 23.06
CA GLU A 245 2.78 -11.42 23.25
C GLU A 245 1.72 -10.35 23.49
N MET A 246 2.09 -9.25 24.16
CA MET A 246 1.17 -8.14 24.45
C MET A 246 0.95 -7.24 23.22
N PHE A 247 1.96 -7.15 22.35
CA PHE A 247 1.96 -6.28 21.16
C PHE A 247 1.96 -7.08 19.85
N SER A 248 1.36 -8.27 19.83
CA SER A 248 1.38 -9.16 18.66
C SER A 248 0.73 -8.55 17.40
N TYR A 249 -0.03 -7.46 17.56
CA TYR A 249 -0.66 -6.70 16.48
C TYR A 249 0.19 -5.56 15.93
N VAL A 250 1.30 -5.23 16.59
CA VAL A 250 2.20 -4.17 16.17
C VAL A 250 3.24 -4.77 15.23
N THR A 251 3.33 -4.20 14.03
CA THR A 251 4.43 -4.49 13.09
C THR A 251 5.47 -3.39 13.21
N LEU A 252 6.70 -3.75 13.55
CA LEU A 252 7.81 -2.80 13.57
C LEU A 252 8.31 -2.53 12.13
N PRO A 253 8.75 -1.29 11.84
CA PRO A 253 9.43 -0.98 10.59
C PRO A 253 10.67 -1.84 10.38
N ASP A 254 10.99 -2.13 9.12
CA ASP A 254 12.24 -2.80 8.77
C ASP A 254 13.41 -1.92 9.23
N LYS A 255 14.45 -2.53 9.81
CA LYS A 255 15.67 -1.80 10.16
C LYS A 255 16.38 -1.44 8.86
N GLU A 256 16.68 -0.17 8.68
CA GLU A 256 17.59 0.24 7.61
C GLU A 256 18.96 -0.39 7.90
N GLU A 257 19.45 -1.20 6.96
CA GLU A 257 20.83 -1.68 7.03
C GLU A 257 21.75 -0.49 6.79
N GLU A 258 22.52 -0.09 7.81
CA GLU A 258 23.58 0.89 7.62
C GLU A 258 24.55 0.35 6.57
N LYS A 259 24.52 0.94 5.38
CA LYS A 259 25.56 0.72 4.37
C LYS A 259 26.84 1.32 4.89
N VAL A 260 27.65 0.51 5.56
CA VAL A 260 28.99 0.91 5.99
C VAL A 260 29.76 1.36 4.75
N PRO A 261 30.31 2.59 4.71
CA PRO A 261 31.12 3.03 3.59
C PRO A 261 32.30 2.07 3.42
N GLU A 262 32.57 1.59 2.20
CA GLU A 262 33.69 0.67 1.92
C GLU A 262 35.05 1.22 2.37
N LYS A 263 35.16 2.54 2.53
CA LYS A 263 36.31 3.21 3.16
C LYS A 263 35.85 4.37 4.03
N GLY A 264 36.13 4.25 5.33
CA GLY A 264 36.10 5.33 6.31
C GLY A 264 37.06 4.99 7.45
N MET A 265 37.96 5.91 7.82
CA MET A 265 38.83 5.76 8.99
C MET A 265 37.99 5.82 10.25
N GLY A 266 37.64 4.67 10.82
CA GLY A 266 37.15 4.61 12.19
C GLY A 266 38.30 4.95 13.14
N HIS A 267 38.21 6.07 13.86
CA HIS A 267 38.98 6.21 15.09
C HIS A 267 38.46 5.14 16.06
N SER A 268 39.21 4.05 16.17
CA SER A 268 38.99 3.01 17.16
C SER A 268 39.31 3.59 18.54
N GLU A 269 38.32 4.11 19.25
CA GLU A 269 38.39 4.16 20.71
C GLU A 269 38.20 2.74 21.22
N ALA A 270 39.34 2.05 21.39
CA ALA A 270 39.41 0.82 22.13
C ALA A 270 39.03 1.11 23.59
N VAL A 271 37.79 0.78 23.97
CA VAL A 271 37.40 0.68 25.37
C VAL A 271 38.16 -0.51 25.97
N GLY A 272 39.31 -0.22 26.55
CA GLY A 272 40.09 -1.18 27.32
C GLY A 272 39.35 -1.57 28.59
N ILE A 273 38.70 -2.73 28.58
CA ILE A 273 38.19 -3.36 29.79
C ILE A 273 39.40 -3.94 30.55
N GLN A 274 39.91 -3.20 31.54
CA GLN A 274 40.85 -3.74 32.52
C GLN A 274 40.11 -4.70 33.47
N HIS A 275 40.30 -6.01 33.27
CA HIS A 275 40.02 -7.01 34.29
C HIS A 275 41.22 -7.10 35.24
N GLY A 276 41.08 -6.54 36.44
CA GLY A 276 41.99 -6.77 37.54
C GLY A 276 41.73 -8.14 38.16
N TYR A 277 42.62 -9.11 37.88
CA TYR A 277 42.75 -10.31 38.69
C TYR A 277 43.94 -10.14 39.64
N GLY A 278 43.63 -9.81 40.89
CA GLY A 278 44.53 -10.06 42.01
C GLY A 278 44.36 -11.51 42.47
N THR A 279 45.43 -12.30 42.39
CA THR A 279 45.56 -13.52 43.18
C THR A 279 46.98 -13.61 43.70
N SER A 280 47.08 -13.43 45.01
CA SER A 280 48.24 -13.74 45.83
C SER A 280 48.44 -15.26 45.88
N CYS A 281 49.68 -15.71 45.68
CA CYS A 281 50.24 -16.92 46.28
C CYS A 281 51.77 -16.88 46.15
N LEU A 282 52.44 -16.34 47.18
CA LEU A 282 53.43 -17.00 48.05
C LEU A 282 53.99 -15.97 49.04
#